data_AF-N2BG00-F1
#
_entry.id   AF-N2BG00-F1
#
_cell.length_a   1.000
_cell.length_b   1.000
_cell.length_c   1.000
_cell.angle_alpha   90.00
_cell.angle_beta   90.00
_cell.angle_gamma   90.00
#
_symmetry.space_group_name_H-M   'P 1'
#
loop_
_entity.id
_entity.type
_entity.pdbx_description
1 polymer ?
#
loop_
_entity_poly.entity_id
_entity_poly.type
_entity_poly.pdbx_seq_one_letter_code
_entity_poly.pdbx_strand_id
1 'polypeptide(L)' 'MCNLSKGVEEKGIRKGIVAMVSTLKELQIADEIILSKIREKFGLTEETAETYLKEIS' A
#
# COMPACT_ATOMS: atom_id res chain seq x y z
N MET A 1 17.86 19.41 -6.83
CA MET A 1 17.22 19.04 -5.55
C MET A 1 15.73 18.96 -5.82
N CYS A 2 15.10 17.81 -5.63
CA CYS A 2 13.66 17.69 -5.81
C CYS A 2 12.98 18.17 -4.53
N ASN A 3 12.23 19.27 -4.62
CA ASN A 3 11.49 19.87 -3.51
C ASN A 3 10.03 19.39 -3.55
N LEU A 4 9.80 18.10 -3.79
CA LEU A 4 8.43 17.59 -3.70
C LEU A 4 7.95 17.87 -2.27
N SER A 5 6.86 18.61 -2.14
CA SER A 5 6.31 18.89 -0.82
C SER A 5 5.89 17.57 -0.17
N LYS A 6 5.95 17.50 1.16
CA LYS A 6 5.56 16.31 1.93
C LYS A 6 4.19 15.75 1.48
N GLY A 7 3.24 16.64 1.19
CA GLY A 7 1.91 16.24 0.72
C GLY A 7 1.86 15.63 -0.69
N VAL A 8 2.82 15.94 -1.57
CA VAL A 8 2.93 15.28 -2.88
C VAL A 8 3.54 13.89 -2.71
N GLU A 9 4.55 13.76 -1.87
CA GLU A 9 5.22 12.50 -1.55
C GLU A 9 4.24 11.51 -0.88
N GLU A 10 3.52 11.94 0.16
CA GLU A 10 2.52 11.13 0.87
C GLU A 10 1.40 10.63 -0.08
N LYS A 11 0.90 11.51 -0.96
CA LYS A 11 -0.10 11.13 -1.99
C LYS A 11 0.45 10.12 -2.99
N GLY A 12 1.71 10.27 -3.37
CA GLY A 12 2.39 9.34 -4.28
C GLY A 12 2.52 7.95 -3.66
N ILE A 13 3.01 7.89 -2.42
CA ILE A 13 3.16 6.64 -1.66
C ILE A 13 1.80 5.95 -1.50
N ARG A 14 0.76 6.68 -1.08
CA ARG A 14 -0.60 6.13 -0.94
C ARG A 14 -1.11 5.52 -2.24
N LYS A 15 -0.98 6.25 -3.36
CA LYS A 15 -1.41 5.75 -4.68
C LYS A 15 -0.64 4.49 -5.10
N GLY A 16 0.66 4.44 -4.83
CA GLY A 16 1.49 3.27 -5.10
C GLY A 16 1.05 2.03 -4.31
N ILE A 17 0.76 2.19 -3.02
CA ILE A 17 0.26 1.09 -2.17
C ILE A 17 -1.10 0.61 -2.67
N VAL A 18 -2.04 1.52 -2.92
CA VAL A 18 -3.39 1.18 -3.41
C VAL A 18 -3.31 0.41 -4.72
N ALA A 19 -2.54 0.89 -5.70
CA ALA A 19 -2.37 0.22 -6.98
C ALA A 19 -1.80 -1.20 -6.82
N MET A 20 -0.78 -1.37 -5.97
CA MET A 20 -0.19 -2.68 -5.71
C MET A 20 -1.20 -3.64 -5.08
N VAL A 21 -1.97 -3.21 -4.08
CA VAL A 21 -2.99 -4.05 -3.42
C VAL A 21 -4.09 -4.44 -4.42
N SER A 22 -4.60 -3.50 -5.23
CA SER A 22 -5.58 -3.81 -6.29
C SER A 22 -5.08 -4.87 -7.25
N THR A 23 -3.87 -4.71 -7.80
CA THR A 23 -3.30 -5.69 -8.74
C THR A 23 -3.12 -7.07 -8.09
N LEU A 24 -2.68 -7.13 -6.83
CA LEU A 24 -2.52 -8.43 -6.15
C LEU A 24 -3.86 -9.12 -5.86
N LYS A 25 -4.90 -8.35 -5.52
CA LYS A 25 -6.26 -8.89 -5.38
C LYS A 25 -6.84 -9.38 -6.70
N GLU A 26 -6.62 -8.65 -7.80
CA GLU A 26 -7.02 -9.07 -9.16
C GLU A 26 -6.35 -10.39 -9.56
N LEU A 27 -5.11 -10.61 -9.12
CA LEU A 27 -4.36 -11.86 -9.29
C LEU A 27 -4.74 -12.96 -8.29
N GLN A 28 -5.78 -12.74 -7.47
CA GLN A 28 -6.27 -13.68 -6.45
C GLN A 28 -5.20 -14.10 -5.43
N ILE A 29 -4.27 -13.20 -5.12
CA ILE A 29 -3.31 -13.41 -4.04
C ILE A 29 -4.04 -13.26 -2.71
N ALA A 30 -3.78 -14.18 -1.78
CA ALA A 30 -4.42 -14.18 -0.48
C ALA A 30 -4.05 -12.94 0.36
N ASP A 31 -5.02 -12.39 1.09
CA ASP A 31 -4.87 -11.13 1.83
C ASP A 31 -3.71 -11.15 2.83
N GLU A 32 -3.42 -12.29 3.46
CA GLU A 32 -2.29 -12.45 4.38
C GLU A 32 -0.93 -12.28 3.69
N ILE A 33 -0.82 -12.69 2.42
CA ILE A 33 0.39 -12.52 1.61
C ILE A 33 0.51 -11.05 1.21
N ILE A 34 -0.60 -10.42 0.79
CA ILE A 34 -0.62 -9.00 0.43
C ILE A 34 -0.21 -8.15 1.64
N LEU A 35 -0.80 -8.42 2.81
CA LEU A 35 -0.49 -7.75 4.09
C LEU A 35 1.01 -7.82 4.40
N SER A 36 1.60 -9.02 4.32
CA SER A 36 3.03 -9.22 4.53
C SER A 36 3.86 -8.39 3.55
N LYS A 37 3.51 -8.39 2.25
CA LYS A 37 4.28 -7.70 1.21
C LYS A 37 4.24 -6.19 1.31
N ILE A 38 3.09 -5.59 1.63
CA ILE A 38 3.01 -4.13 1.76
C ILE A 38 3.68 -3.62 3.04
N ARG A 39 3.64 -4.40 4.13
CA ARG A 39 4.42 -4.10 5.35
C ARG A 39 5.91 -4.08 5.07
N GLU A 40 6.42 -5.12 4.40
CA GLU A 40 7.83 -5.27 4.05
C GLU A 40 8.31 -4.15 3.11
N LYS A 41 7.57 -3.88 2.03
CA LYS A 41 8.00 -2.92 0.99
C LYS A 41 7.87 -1.46 1.39
N PHE A 42 6.87 -1.13 2.22
CA PHE A 42 6.56 0.27 2.57
C PHE A 42 6.82 0.59 4.04
N GLY A 43 7.36 -0.36 4.82
CA GLY A 43 7.69 -0.16 6.24
C GLY A 43 6.46 0.10 7.11
N LEU A 44 5.29 -0.46 6.75
CA LEU A 44 4.03 -0.21 7.45
C LEU A 44 3.88 -1.10 8.69
N THR A 45 3.18 -0.57 9.69
CA THR A 45 2.64 -1.39 10.78
C THR A 45 1.52 -2.29 10.25
N GLU A 46 1.19 -3.34 11.00
CA GLU A 46 0.10 -4.25 10.65
C GLU A 46 -1.25 -3.52 10.55
N GLU A 47 -1.59 -2.73 11.57
CA GLU A 47 -2.79 -1.90 11.60
C GLU A 47 -2.89 -0.98 10.37
N THR A 48 -1.80 -0.29 10.01
CA THR A 48 -1.81 0.61 8.85
C THR A 48 -1.98 -0.19 7.55
N ALA A 49 -1.29 -1.32 7.41
CA ALA A 49 -1.40 -2.17 6.23
C ALA A 49 -2.82 -2.76 6.06
N GLU A 50 -3.49 -3.16 7.15
CA GLU A 50 -4.87 -3.63 7.11
C GLU A 50 -5.85 -2.57 6.59
N THR A 51 -5.61 -1.28 6.89
CA THR A 51 -6.51 -0.21 6.41
C THR A 51 -6.54 -0.14 4.88
N TYR A 52 -5.40 -0.37 4.21
CA TYR A 52 -5.31 -0.45 2.76
C TYR A 52 -6.02 -1.68 2.19
N LEU A 53 -5.95 -2.83 2.85
CA LEU A 53 -6.67 -4.04 2.43
C LEU A 53 -8.19 -3.85 2.51
N LYS A 54 -8.65 -3.17 3.57
CA LYS A 54 -10.06 -2.86 3.82
C LYS A 54 -10.61 -1.84 2.82
N GLU A 55 -9.81 -0.85 2.40
CA GLU A 55 -10.20 0.15 1.41
C GLU A 55 -10.49 -0.45 0.02
N ILE A 56 -9.87 -1.57 -0.31
CA ILE A 56 -9.97 -2.25 -1.62
C ILE A 56 -10.74 -3.57 -1.47
N SER A 57 -11.65 -3.66 -0.50
CA SER A 57 -12.52 -4.84 -0.30
C SER A 57 -13.63 -4.90 -1.33
#